data_AF-A0A7V8Y0M9-F1
#
_entry.id   AF-A0A7V8Y0M9-F1
#
_cell.length_a   1.000
_cell.length_b   1.000
_cell.length_c   1.000
_cell.angle_alpha   90.00
_cell.angle_beta   90.00
_cell.angle_gamma   90.00
#
_symmetry.space_group_name_H-M   'P 1'
#
loop_
_entity.id
_entity.type
_entity.pdbx_description
1 polymer ?
#
loop_
_entity_poly.entity_id
_entity_poly.type
_entity_poly.pdbx_seq_one_letter_code
_entity_poly.pdbx_strand_id
1 'polypeptide(L)'
;MLNQRWVAETGVENATWLATESRTARLASEYRPIDVGEGRIEYNTLALGAARELGEEEDGYITDDGEGLRVWIGEDAFELEFVAE
;
A
#
# COMPACT_ATOMS: atom_id res chain seq x y z
N MET A 1 -12.88 -2.66 -17.65
CA MET A 1 -12.64 -2.04 -16.33
C MET A 1 -11.18 -1.64 -16.34
N LEU A 2 -10.87 -0.39 -15.98
CA LEU A 2 -9.49 0.07 -15.91
C LEU A 2 -8.80 -0.64 -14.74
N ASN A 3 -7.59 -1.16 -14.94
CA ASN A 3 -6.76 -1.68 -13.86
C ASN A 3 -6.22 -0.49 -13.08
N GLN A 4 -6.99 -0.04 -12.09
CA GLN A 4 -6.61 1.05 -11.21
C GLN A 4 -5.50 0.60 -10.26
N ARG A 5 -4.39 1.32 -10.27
CA ARG A 5 -3.22 1.04 -9.43
C ARG A 5 -2.80 2.29 -8.67
N TRP A 6 -2.33 2.10 -7.46
CA TRP A 6 -1.75 3.13 -6.62
C TRP A 6 -0.35 2.72 -6.22
N VAL A 7 0.62 3.60 -6.38
CA VAL A 7 2.03 3.30 -6.14
C VAL A 7 2.60 4.31 -5.14
N ALA A 8 3.38 3.82 -4.17
CA ALA A 8 4.13 4.66 -3.24
C ALA A 8 5.63 4.31 -3.30
N GLU A 9 6.48 5.32 -3.20
CA GLU A 9 7.92 5.17 -2.99
C GLU A 9 8.22 5.12 -1.49
N THR A 10 8.43 3.91 -0.95
CA THR A 10 8.62 3.69 0.50
C THR A 10 10.05 3.31 0.87
N GLY A 11 10.89 3.03 -0.13
CA GLY A 11 12.22 2.45 0.04
C GLY A 11 12.19 0.91 0.02
N VAL A 12 13.31 0.30 -0.34
CA VAL A 12 13.41 -1.15 -0.62
C VAL A 12 12.96 -2.01 0.57
N GLU A 13 13.42 -1.68 1.77
CA GLU A 13 13.10 -2.46 2.97
C GLU A 13 11.59 -2.43 3.29
N ASN A 14 10.99 -1.24 3.21
CA ASN A 14 9.56 -1.04 3.46
C ASN A 14 8.68 -1.67 2.38
N ALA A 15 9.02 -1.52 1.11
CA ALA A 15 8.28 -2.13 0.00
C ALA A 15 8.26 -3.66 0.12
N THR A 16 9.42 -4.26 0.40
CA THR A 16 9.51 -5.71 0.61
C THR A 16 8.71 -6.14 1.84
N TRP A 17 8.86 -5.46 2.98
CA TRP A 17 8.11 -5.77 4.20
C TRP A 17 6.60 -5.67 3.99
N LEU A 18 6.13 -4.61 3.31
CA LEU A 18 4.71 -4.43 2.98
C LEU A 18 4.18 -5.58 2.13
N ALA A 19 4.96 -6.10 1.20
CA ALA A 19 4.56 -7.18 0.30
C ALA A 19 4.64 -8.58 0.92
N THR A 20 5.46 -8.80 1.96
CA THR A 20 5.74 -10.15 2.48
C THR A 20 5.37 -10.37 3.95
N GLU A 21 5.43 -9.33 4.78
CA GLU A 21 5.34 -9.45 6.25
C GLU A 21 4.15 -8.69 6.86
N SER A 22 3.67 -7.64 6.20
CA SER A 22 2.54 -6.83 6.67
C SER A 22 1.26 -7.64 6.87
N ARG A 23 0.31 -7.08 7.61
CA ARG A 23 -0.98 -7.73 7.84
C ARG A 23 -1.75 -7.98 6.54
N THR A 24 -1.68 -7.06 5.57
CA THR A 24 -2.31 -7.21 4.25
C THR A 24 -1.58 -8.23 3.37
N ALA A 25 -0.25 -8.40 3.51
CA ALA A 25 0.50 -9.44 2.81
C ALA A 25 0.04 -10.87 3.16
N ARG A 26 -0.58 -11.07 4.32
CA ARG A 26 -1.08 -12.37 4.78
C ARG A 26 -2.47 -12.75 4.22
N LEU A 27 -3.14 -11.84 3.51
CA LEU A 27 -4.46 -12.07 2.93
C LEU A 27 -4.40 -12.99 1.68
N ALA A 28 -5.53 -13.24 1.02
CA ALA A 28 -5.52 -13.88 -0.30
C ALA A 28 -4.81 -12.97 -1.32
N SER A 29 -4.18 -13.57 -2.34
CA SER A 29 -3.25 -12.88 -3.24
C SER A 29 -3.83 -11.64 -3.94
N GLU A 30 -5.13 -11.62 -4.20
CA GLU A 30 -5.81 -10.48 -4.84
C GLU A 30 -5.91 -9.23 -3.93
N TYR A 31 -5.78 -9.40 -2.61
CA TYR A 31 -5.80 -8.34 -1.60
C TYR A 31 -4.42 -7.93 -1.09
N ARG A 32 -3.34 -8.50 -1.66
CA ARG A 32 -1.97 -8.20 -1.22
C ARG A 32 -1.41 -7.01 -1.98
N PRO A 33 -0.65 -6.13 -1.32
CA PRO A 33 0.23 -5.21 -2.03
C PRO A 33 1.38 -5.96 -2.70
N ILE A 34 1.94 -5.37 -3.75
CA ILE A 34 3.01 -5.98 -4.58
C ILE A 34 4.22 -5.06 -4.58
N ASP A 35 5.37 -5.58 -4.16
CA ASP A 35 6.66 -4.92 -4.37
C ASP A 35 6.99 -4.98 -5.87
N VAL A 36 7.01 -3.82 -6.53
CA VAL A 36 7.31 -3.70 -7.97
C VAL A 36 8.79 -3.36 -8.22
N GLY A 37 9.60 -3.36 -7.16
CA GLY A 37 11.04 -3.09 -7.20
C GLY A 37 11.38 -1.61 -7.00
N GLU A 38 12.67 -1.35 -6.80
CA GLU A 38 13.23 0.01 -6.63
C GLU A 38 12.62 0.78 -5.44
N GLY A 39 12.12 0.05 -4.42
CA GLY A 39 11.50 0.65 -3.24
C GLY A 39 10.08 1.15 -3.46
N ARG A 40 9.38 0.59 -4.46
CA ARG A 40 8.00 0.93 -4.79
C ARG A 40 7.03 -0.20 -4.44
N ILE A 41 5.93 0.18 -3.82
CA ILE A 41 4.84 -0.72 -3.44
C ILE A 41 3.58 -0.36 -4.24
N GLU A 42 2.94 -1.36 -4.83
CA GLU A 42 1.71 -1.21 -5.62
C GLU A 42 0.50 -1.81 -4.89
N TYR A 43 -0.60 -1.07 -4.91
CA TYR A 43 -1.91 -1.50 -4.48
C TYR A 43 -2.86 -1.47 -5.68
N ASN A 44 -3.51 -2.61 -5.96
CA ASN A 44 -4.72 -2.62 -6.76
C ASN A 44 -5.93 -2.16 -5.91
N THR A 45 -7.12 -2.03 -6.52
CA THR A 45 -8.33 -1.61 -5.80
C THR A 45 -8.66 -2.47 -4.57
N LEU A 46 -8.47 -3.79 -4.65
CA LEU A 46 -8.81 -4.72 -3.55
C LEU A 46 -7.78 -4.63 -2.41
N ALA A 47 -6.49 -4.56 -2.75
CA ALA A 47 -5.41 -4.38 -1.79
C ALA A 47 -5.51 -3.03 -1.08
N LEU A 48 -5.81 -1.95 -1.83
CA LEU A 48 -6.03 -0.62 -1.27
C LEU A 48 -7.19 -0.65 -0.27
N GLY A 49 -8.32 -1.27 -0.65
CA GLY A 49 -9.47 -1.44 0.24
C GLY A 49 -9.11 -2.19 1.52
N ALA A 50 -8.41 -3.32 1.39
CA ALA A 50 -8.00 -4.11 2.55
C ALA A 50 -7.06 -3.35 3.50
N ALA A 51 -6.14 -2.54 2.97
CA ALA A 51 -5.22 -1.74 3.76
C ALA A 51 -5.90 -0.54 4.46
N ARG A 52 -6.99 0.00 3.89
CA ARG A 52 -7.81 1.05 4.53
C ARG A 52 -8.62 0.55 5.72
N GLU A 53 -8.88 -0.75 5.81
CA GLU A 53 -9.58 -1.36 6.94
C GLU A 53 -8.65 -1.67 8.12
N LEU A 54 -7.34 -1.44 7.98
CA LEU A 54 -6.38 -1.52 9.09
C LEU A 54 -6.58 -0.33 10.05
N GLY A 55 -6.31 -0.57 11.34
CA GLY A 55 -6.28 0.50 12.34
C GLY A 55 -4.97 1.30 12.28
N GLU A 56 -4.99 2.54 12.78
CA GLU A 56 -3.82 3.44 12.82
C GLU A 56 -2.63 2.89 13.63
N GLU A 57 -2.88 1.88 14.47
CA GLU A 57 -1.85 1.17 15.23
C GLU A 57 -1.06 0.12 14.43
N GLU A 58 -1.48 -0.18 13.19
CA GLU A 58 -0.92 -1.24 12.36
C GLU A 58 -0.14 -0.69 11.17
N ASP A 59 1.16 -0.96 11.10
CA ASP A 59 1.98 -0.62 9.94
C ASP A 59 1.39 -1.16 8.62
N GLY A 60 1.36 -0.31 7.61
CA GLY A 60 0.75 -0.56 6.31
C GLY A 60 -0.70 -0.09 6.19
N TYR A 61 -1.28 0.55 7.22
CA TYR A 61 -2.59 1.18 7.11
C TYR A 61 -2.57 2.36 6.12
N ILE A 62 -3.72 2.60 5.49
CA ILE A 62 -3.88 3.67 4.51
C ILE A 62 -4.90 4.71 4.98
N THR A 63 -4.53 5.98 4.90
CA THR A 63 -5.44 7.11 5.10
C THR A 63 -5.84 7.76 3.79
N ASP A 64 -6.98 8.44 3.83
CA ASP A 64 -7.55 9.26 2.76
C ASP A 64 -7.98 10.58 3.41
N ASP A 65 -7.00 11.46 3.63
CA ASP A 65 -7.17 12.69 4.42
C ASP A 65 -7.72 13.86 3.59
N GLY A 66 -8.22 13.60 2.39
CA GLY A 66 -8.69 14.61 1.44
C GLY A 66 -7.57 15.36 0.69
N GLU A 67 -6.32 15.22 1.12
CA GLU A 67 -5.13 15.69 0.40
C GLU A 67 -4.55 14.64 -0.54
N GLY A 68 -4.87 13.37 -0.32
CA GLY A 68 -4.32 12.24 -1.05
C GLY A 68 -4.40 10.97 -0.23
N LEU A 69 -4.02 9.86 -0.86
CA LEU A 69 -3.87 8.57 -0.19
C LEU A 69 -2.44 8.44 0.33
N ARG A 70 -2.27 7.90 1.54
CA ARG A 70 -0.94 7.66 2.14
C ARG A 70 -0.89 6.31 2.81
N VAL A 71 0.22 5.58 2.66
CA VAL A 71 0.54 4.39 3.47
C VAL A 71 1.46 4.78 4.61
N TRP A 72 1.16 4.30 5.81
CA TRP A 72 1.89 4.62 7.04
C TRP A 72 2.75 3.45 7.50
N ILE A 73 3.98 3.73 7.92
CA ILE A 73 4.92 2.75 8.50
C ILE A 73 5.64 3.45 9.67
N GLY A 74 5.40 2.99 10.89
CA GLY A 74 5.81 3.71 12.08
C GLY A 74 5.20 5.12 12.11
N GLU A 75 6.06 6.14 12.16
CA GLU A 75 5.65 7.55 12.15
C GLU A 75 5.74 8.19 10.75
N ASP A 76 6.21 7.43 9.75
CA ASP A 76 6.42 7.90 8.38
C ASP A 76 5.19 7.63 7.51
N ALA A 77 4.85 8.60 6.65
CA ALA A 77 3.77 8.50 5.68
C ALA A 77 4.30 8.66 4.26
N PHE A 78 3.89 7.77 3.36
CA PHE A 78 4.31 7.76 1.96
C PHE A 78 3.10 7.94 1.05
N GLU A 79 3.17 8.90 0.14
CA GLU A 79 2.08 9.23 -0.78
C GLU A 79 1.84 8.11 -1.81
N LEU A 80 0.57 7.81 -2.05
CA LEU A 80 0.11 6.85 -3.04
C LEU A 80 -0.41 7.60 -4.28
N GLU A 81 0.37 7.53 -5.36
CA GLU A 81 0.03 8.13 -6.63
C GLU A 81 -0.82 7.19 -7.49
N PHE A 82 -1.88 7.73 -8.09
CA PHE A 82 -2.71 6.97 -9.02
C PHE A 82 -1.99 6.78 -10.36
N VAL A 83 -1.79 5.53 -10.75
CA VAL A 83 -1.19 5.14 -12.03
C VAL A 83 -2.30 4.60 -12.93
N ALA A 84 -2.61 5.35 -13.99
CA ALA A 84 -3.53 4.90 -15.03
C ALA A 84 -2.78 4.09 -16.09
N GLU A 85 -3.17 2.83 -16.29
CA GLU A 85 -2.83 2.04 -17.49
C GLU A 85 -3.88 2.19 -18.59
#